data_AF-A0A411DE66-F1
#
_entry.id   AF-A0A411DE66-F1
#
_cell.length_a   1.000
_cell.length_b   1.000
_cell.length_c   1.000
_cell.angle_alpha   90.00
_cell.angle_beta   90.00
_cell.angle_gamma   90.00
#
_symmetry.space_group_name_H-M   'P 1'
#
loop_
_entity.id
_entity.type
_entity.pdbx_description
1 polymer ?
#
loop_
_entity_poly.entity_id
_entity_poly.type
_entity_poly.pdbx_seq_one_letter_code
_entity_poly.pdbx_strand_id
1 'polypeptide(L)'
;MYYINLSMMIIPILLAVAFLTLLERKVLGYMQLRKGPNIVGPYGLLQPIADAIKLFTKEPTQPLTSSLIMFIIAPTLALALALTMWVPLPMPHPLINMNLSMLFMLALSSLAVYAILWSGWASNSKYALIGALRAVAQTISYEVTLAIIILSILLMNGSFTLTTLITTQEYMWLIIPSWPLAMMWFISTLAETNRAPFDLTEGES
;
A
#
# COMPACT_ATOMS: atom_id res chain seq x y z
N MET A 1 6.31 16.88 -21.60
CA MET A 1 5.47 15.67 -21.81
C MET A 1 5.63 14.65 -20.69
N TYR A 2 6.84 14.25 -20.28
CA TYR A 2 7.01 13.28 -19.18
C TYR A 2 6.39 13.73 -17.84
N TYR A 3 6.58 14.99 -17.43
CA TYR A 3 5.93 15.54 -16.23
C TYR A 3 4.39 15.50 -16.29
N ILE A 4 3.82 15.65 -17.49
CA ILE A 4 2.37 15.54 -17.69
C ILE A 4 1.94 14.09 -17.46
N ASN A 5 2.66 13.11 -18.01
CA ASN A 5 2.39 11.69 -17.77
C ASN A 5 2.47 11.33 -16.27
N LEU A 6 3.49 11.84 -15.57
CA LEU A 6 3.62 11.66 -14.12
C LEU A 6 2.44 12.27 -13.35
N SER A 7 1.99 13.47 -13.71
CA SER A 7 0.81 14.08 -13.08
C SER A 7 -0.48 13.31 -13.36
N MET A 8 -0.64 12.79 -14.58
CA MET A 8 -1.76 11.95 -14.99
C MET A 8 -1.74 10.56 -14.34
N MET A 9 -0.60 10.12 -13.81
CA MET A 9 -0.52 8.91 -12.98
C MET A 9 -0.90 9.22 -11.52
N ILE A 10 -0.27 10.23 -10.91
CA ILE A 10 -0.41 10.50 -9.47
C ILE A 10 -1.81 10.99 -9.10
N ILE A 11 -2.40 11.92 -9.87
CA ILE A 11 -3.68 12.52 -9.53
C ILE A 11 -4.81 11.46 -9.50
N PRO A 12 -4.96 10.59 -10.51
CA PRO A 12 -5.96 9.52 -10.45
C PRO A 12 -5.69 8.50 -9.35
N ILE A 13 -4.44 8.19 -9.01
CA ILE A 13 -4.13 7.27 -7.89
C ILE A 13 -4.65 7.85 -6.57
N LEU A 14 -4.37 9.12 -6.27
CA LEU A 14 -4.87 9.76 -5.05
C LEU A 14 -6.40 9.81 -5.01
N LEU A 15 -7.04 10.08 -6.15
CA LEU A 15 -8.49 10.05 -6.28
C LEU A 15 -9.05 8.63 -6.08
N ALA A 16 -8.39 7.61 -6.63
CA ALA A 16 -8.77 6.21 -6.44
C ALA A 16 -8.67 5.80 -4.97
N VAL A 17 -7.60 6.20 -4.25
CA VAL A 17 -7.47 5.98 -2.81
C VAL A 17 -8.60 6.66 -2.03
N ALA A 18 -8.98 7.89 -2.39
CA ALA A 18 -10.09 8.57 -1.76
C ALA A 18 -11.41 7.79 -1.91
N PHE A 19 -11.74 7.32 -3.11
CA PHE A 19 -12.95 6.52 -3.33
C PHE A 19 -12.86 5.09 -2.78
N LEU A 20 -11.66 4.52 -2.65
CA LEU A 20 -11.44 3.24 -1.97
C LEU A 20 -11.98 3.30 -0.54
N THR A 21 -11.77 4.40 0.20
CA THR A 21 -12.30 4.54 1.57
C THR A 21 -13.83 4.49 1.64
N LEU A 22 -14.51 5.08 0.66
CA LEU A 22 -15.97 5.02 0.56
C LEU A 22 -16.43 3.61 0.21
N LEU A 23 -15.75 2.95 -0.73
CA LEU A 23 -16.06 1.60 -1.15
C LEU A 23 -15.92 0.65 0.03
N GLU A 24 -14.80 0.73 0.75
CA GLU A 24 -14.52 -0.04 1.97
C GLU A 24 -15.64 0.11 2.99
N ARG A 25 -16.02 1.35 3.36
CA ARG A 25 -17.12 1.59 4.32
C ARG A 25 -18.47 1.07 3.84
N LYS A 26 -18.76 1.14 2.54
CA LYS A 26 -20.02 0.62 1.99
C LYS A 26 -20.06 -0.89 1.98
N VAL A 27 -19.02 -1.53 1.47
CA VAL A 27 -18.93 -2.99 1.38
C VAL A 27 -18.96 -3.60 2.79
N LEU A 28 -18.17 -3.07 3.72
CA LEU A 28 -18.22 -3.49 5.13
C LEU A 28 -19.60 -3.26 5.76
N GLY A 29 -20.25 -2.12 5.45
CA GLY A 29 -21.62 -1.86 5.89
C GLY A 29 -22.57 -2.97 5.44
N TYR A 30 -22.60 -3.26 4.14
CA TYR A 30 -23.50 -4.27 3.59
C TYR A 30 -23.20 -5.68 4.11
N MET A 31 -21.92 -6.05 4.27
CA MET A 31 -21.52 -7.31 4.90
C MET A 31 -22.01 -7.41 6.35
N GLN A 32 -22.03 -6.29 7.07
CA GLN A 32 -22.51 -6.18 8.46
C GLN A 32 -24.02 -5.90 8.57
N LEU A 33 -24.79 -6.08 7.48
CA LEU A 33 -26.25 -5.82 7.44
C LEU A 33 -26.65 -4.39 7.82
N ARG A 34 -25.78 -3.40 7.60
CA ARG A 34 -26.06 -1.98 7.79
C ARG A 34 -25.78 -1.17 6.52
N LYS A 35 -26.33 0.04 6.43
CA LYS A 35 -26.01 0.93 5.30
C LYS A 35 -24.67 1.61 5.56
N GLY A 36 -23.83 1.68 4.52
CA GLY A 36 -22.65 2.55 4.51
C GLY A 36 -23.01 4.04 4.39
N PRO A 37 -22.02 4.92 4.21
CA PRO A 37 -22.24 6.36 4.05
C PRO A 37 -23.14 6.62 2.84
N ASN A 38 -24.33 7.17 3.08
CA ASN A 38 -25.33 7.46 2.05
C ASN A 38 -25.89 8.90 2.12
N ILE A 39 -25.52 9.67 3.15
CA ILE A 39 -26.11 11.00 3.42
C ILE A 39 -25.31 12.12 2.73
N VAL A 40 -23.98 12.06 2.75
CA VAL A 40 -23.12 13.11 2.18
C VAL A 40 -23.06 12.96 0.65
N GLY A 41 -24.00 13.61 -0.04
CA GLY A 41 -24.15 13.53 -1.50
C GLY A 41 -24.92 12.29 -1.99
N PRO A 42 -25.19 12.18 -3.29
CA PRO A 42 -25.93 11.05 -3.87
C PRO A 42 -25.18 9.75 -3.60
N TYR A 43 -25.83 8.83 -2.88
CA TYR A 43 -25.22 7.58 -2.39
C TYR A 43 -23.88 7.80 -1.68
N GLY A 44 -23.66 8.92 -1.00
CA GLY A 44 -22.41 9.16 -0.27
C GLY A 44 -21.21 9.53 -1.13
N LEU A 45 -21.33 9.74 -2.46
CA LEU A 45 -20.19 10.00 -3.35
C LEU A 45 -19.30 11.19 -2.94
N LEU A 46 -19.86 12.15 -2.21
CA LEU A 46 -19.12 13.32 -1.71
C LEU A 46 -18.42 13.07 -0.36
N GLN A 47 -18.60 11.89 0.26
CA GLN A 47 -17.99 11.54 1.55
C GLN A 47 -16.45 11.64 1.54
N PRO A 48 -15.70 11.14 0.54
CA PRO A 48 -14.24 11.23 0.55
C PRO A 48 -13.74 12.67 0.52
N ILE A 49 -14.46 13.55 -0.19
CA ILE A 49 -14.13 14.98 -0.28
C ILE A 49 -14.37 15.65 1.08
N ALA A 50 -15.49 15.34 1.74
CA ALA A 50 -15.78 15.85 3.08
C ALA A 50 -14.74 15.39 4.12
N ASP A 51 -14.32 14.12 4.06
CA ASP A 51 -13.30 13.56 4.95
C ASP A 51 -11.93 14.23 4.70
N ALA A 52 -11.55 14.45 3.44
CA ALA A 52 -10.31 15.15 3.10
C ALA A 52 -10.30 16.60 3.62
N ILE A 53 -11.36 17.38 3.35
CA ILE A 53 -11.49 18.76 3.84
C ILE A 53 -11.45 18.77 5.38
N LYS A 54 -12.12 17.83 6.04
CA LYS A 54 -12.10 17.71 7.50
C LYS A 54 -10.69 17.47 8.03
N LEU A 55 -9.91 16.59 7.41
CA LEU A 55 -8.54 16.30 7.86
C LEU A 55 -7.59 17.48 7.64
N PHE A 56 -7.73 18.22 6.53
CA PHE A 56 -6.87 19.39 6.25
C PHE A 56 -7.22 20.62 7.09
N THR A 57 -8.48 20.77 7.50
CA THR A 57 -8.93 21.90 8.35
C THR A 57 -8.71 21.63 9.83
N LYS A 58 -8.50 20.38 10.23
CA LYS A 58 -8.26 20.02 11.62
C LYS A 58 -6.87 20.48 12.06
N GLU A 59 -6.78 21.01 13.28
CA GLU A 59 -5.51 21.43 13.87
C GLU A 59 -4.53 20.25 13.93
N PRO A 60 -3.31 20.40 13.38
CA PRO A 60 -2.29 19.37 13.45
C PRO A 60 -1.74 19.29 14.89
N THR A 61 -2.17 18.27 15.64
CA THR A 61 -1.68 18.04 16.99
C THR A 61 -0.27 17.44 16.96
N GLN A 62 0.74 18.24 17.31
CA GLN A 62 2.12 17.77 17.46
C GLN A 62 2.42 17.55 18.95
N PRO A 63 2.78 16.32 19.38
CA PRO A 63 3.12 16.07 20.78
C PRO A 63 4.46 16.72 21.15
N LEU A 64 4.49 17.41 22.29
CA LEU A 64 5.68 18.15 22.78
C LEU A 64 6.91 17.28 23.00
N THR A 65 6.72 15.98 23.26
CA THR A 65 7.78 15.01 23.53
C THR A 65 8.38 14.40 22.26
N SER A 66 7.88 14.74 21.07
CA SER A 66 8.29 14.11 19.82
C SER A 66 9.55 14.70 19.19
N SER A 67 10.25 13.88 18.40
CA SER A 67 11.33 14.37 17.54
C SER A 67 10.76 14.97 16.26
N LEU A 68 10.72 16.31 16.20
CA LEU A 68 10.04 17.08 15.15
C LEU A 68 10.46 16.69 13.72
N ILE A 69 11.76 16.51 13.49
CA ILE A 69 12.30 16.19 12.16
C ILE A 69 11.76 14.83 11.68
N MET A 70 11.85 13.78 12.51
CA MET A 70 11.39 12.45 12.10
C MET A 70 9.86 12.36 12.03
N PHE A 71 9.15 13.08 12.90
CA PHE A 71 7.69 13.11 12.90
C PHE A 71 7.11 13.69 11.59
N ILE A 72 7.80 14.65 10.97
CA ILE A 72 7.40 15.24 9.68
C ILE A 72 7.92 14.40 8.50
N ILE A 73 9.13 13.86 8.59
CA ILE A 73 9.72 13.07 7.50
C ILE A 73 9.03 11.71 7.34
N ALA A 74 8.58 11.06 8.42
CA ALA A 74 8.00 9.72 8.33
C ALA A 74 6.73 9.65 7.44
N PRO A 75 5.72 10.53 7.59
CA PRO A 75 4.54 10.52 6.69
C PRO A 75 4.88 10.91 5.25
N THR A 76 5.84 11.82 5.05
CA THR A 76 6.25 12.23 3.69
C THR A 76 7.00 11.12 2.97
N LEU A 77 7.87 10.39 3.67
CA LEU A 77 8.52 9.19 3.16
C LEU A 77 7.49 8.10 2.82
N ALA A 78 6.53 7.82 3.71
CA ALA A 78 5.49 6.82 3.45
C ALA A 78 4.71 7.11 2.16
N LEU A 79 4.25 8.35 1.98
CA LEU A 79 3.52 8.75 0.78
C LEU A 79 4.42 8.71 -0.47
N ALA A 80 5.68 9.15 -0.37
CA ALA A 80 6.62 9.13 -1.48
C ALA A 80 6.87 7.70 -1.96
N LEU A 81 7.15 6.76 -1.05
CA LEU A 81 7.39 5.36 -1.37
C LEU A 81 6.14 4.70 -1.98
N ALA A 82 4.97 4.96 -1.40
CA ALA A 82 3.70 4.44 -1.91
C ALA A 82 3.43 4.90 -3.35
N LEU A 83 3.76 6.15 -3.71
CA LEU A 83 3.59 6.65 -5.07
C LEU A 83 4.66 6.12 -6.04
N THR A 84 5.91 5.95 -5.60
CA THR A 84 6.99 5.43 -6.46
C THR A 84 6.78 3.97 -6.85
N MET A 85 6.08 3.18 -6.02
CA MET A 85 5.71 1.79 -6.33
C MET A 85 4.85 1.65 -7.59
N TRP A 86 4.16 2.71 -8.02
CA TRP A 86 3.32 2.65 -9.24
C TRP A 86 4.09 2.84 -10.54
N VAL A 87 5.30 3.40 -10.47
CA VAL A 87 6.10 3.79 -11.64
C VAL A 87 6.44 2.62 -12.59
N PRO A 88 6.88 1.44 -12.09
CA PRO A 88 7.24 0.32 -12.96
C PRO A 88 6.04 -0.57 -13.35
N LEU A 89 4.85 -0.35 -12.77
CA LEU A 89 3.67 -1.18 -13.03
C LEU A 89 3.22 -0.99 -14.49
N PRO A 90 3.11 -2.08 -15.28
CA PRO A 90 2.74 -1.97 -16.68
C PRO A 90 1.21 -1.83 -16.80
N MET A 91 0.76 -0.70 -17.35
CA MET A 91 -0.65 -0.41 -17.57
C MET A 91 -0.93 0.10 -19.00
N PRO A 92 -1.07 -0.75 -20.04
CA PRO A 92 -0.17 -1.82 -20.50
C PRO A 92 1.28 -1.39 -20.74
N HIS A 93 1.58 -0.09 -20.77
CA HIS A 93 2.94 0.45 -20.78
C HIS A 93 3.27 1.07 -19.41
N PRO A 94 4.44 0.78 -18.81
CA PRO A 94 4.84 1.41 -17.55
C PRO A 94 5.27 2.87 -17.76
N LEU A 95 5.22 3.68 -16.69
CA LEU A 95 5.75 5.06 -16.73
C LEU A 95 7.27 5.04 -16.97
N ILE A 96 7.98 4.15 -16.28
CA ILE A 96 9.39 3.87 -16.51
C ILE A 96 9.55 2.38 -16.74
N ASN A 97 9.96 2.01 -17.95
CA ASN A 97 10.29 0.64 -18.27
C ASN A 97 11.69 0.30 -17.70
N MET A 98 11.74 -0.60 -16.71
CA MET A 98 12.96 -1.01 -16.04
C MET A 98 13.20 -2.51 -16.23
N ASN A 99 14.45 -2.90 -16.52
CA ASN A 99 14.82 -4.31 -16.68
C ASN A 99 14.64 -5.13 -15.38
N LEU A 100 14.78 -4.49 -14.22
CA LEU A 100 14.69 -5.12 -12.89
C LEU A 100 13.49 -4.60 -12.10
N SER A 101 12.36 -4.40 -12.77
CA SER A 101 11.15 -3.81 -12.16
C SER A 101 10.65 -4.59 -10.93
N MET A 102 10.70 -5.93 -10.94
CA MET A 102 10.26 -6.73 -9.79
C MET A 102 11.17 -6.57 -8.57
N LEU A 103 12.49 -6.48 -8.77
CA LEU A 103 13.42 -6.20 -7.67
C LEU A 103 13.24 -4.78 -7.14
N PHE A 104 12.97 -3.82 -8.02
CA PHE A 104 12.69 -2.45 -7.61
C PHE A 104 11.47 -2.38 -6.69
N MET A 105 10.40 -3.11 -6.99
CA MET A 105 9.20 -3.19 -6.13
C MET A 105 9.53 -3.80 -4.76
N LEU A 106 10.28 -4.90 -4.74
CA LEU A 106 10.73 -5.54 -3.49
C LEU A 106 11.62 -4.60 -2.65
N ALA A 107 12.54 -3.86 -3.28
CA ALA A 107 13.42 -2.93 -2.58
C ALA A 107 12.68 -1.72 -2.02
N LEU A 108 11.64 -1.24 -2.70
CA LEU A 108 10.81 -0.16 -2.19
C LEU A 108 9.89 -0.62 -1.05
N SER A 109 9.38 -1.85 -1.11
CA SER A 109 8.54 -2.38 -0.02
C SER A 109 9.35 -2.58 1.26
N SER A 110 10.61 -3.02 1.17
CA SER A 110 11.53 -3.08 2.31
C SER A 110 11.83 -1.70 2.90
N LEU A 111 11.92 -0.67 2.05
CA LEU A 111 12.14 0.71 2.49
C LEU A 111 10.90 1.31 3.20
N ALA A 112 9.69 0.85 2.88
CA ALA A 112 8.45 1.35 3.49
C ALA A 112 8.39 1.07 5.01
N VAL A 113 9.06 0.01 5.47
CA VAL A 113 9.15 -0.36 6.89
C VAL A 113 9.78 0.74 7.74
N TYR A 114 10.73 1.50 7.18
CA TYR A 114 11.38 2.61 7.90
C TYR A 114 10.42 3.76 8.20
N ALA A 115 9.46 4.02 7.32
CA ALA A 115 8.47 5.06 7.57
C ALA A 115 7.63 4.73 8.82
N ILE A 116 7.26 3.45 8.98
CA ILE A 116 6.52 2.96 10.16
C ILE A 116 7.40 3.07 11.42
N LEU A 117 8.64 2.57 11.35
CA LEU A 117 9.57 2.61 12.47
C LEU A 117 9.85 4.04 12.96
N TRP A 118 10.11 4.96 12.03
CA TRP A 118 10.38 6.37 12.35
C TRP A 118 9.15 7.04 12.96
N SER A 119 7.95 6.76 12.46
CA SER A 119 6.72 7.32 13.04
C SER A 119 6.51 6.89 14.51
N GLY A 120 6.73 5.61 14.80
CA GLY A 120 6.59 5.07 16.15
C GLY A 120 7.63 5.63 17.12
N TRP A 121 8.90 5.64 16.71
CA TRP A 121 10.00 6.16 17.53
C TRP A 121 9.89 7.69 17.74
N ALA A 122 9.52 8.43 16.70
CA ALA A 122 9.42 9.89 16.77
C ALA A 122 8.32 10.37 17.73
N SER A 123 7.23 9.60 17.89
CA SER A 123 6.12 9.97 18.76
C SER A 123 6.45 9.95 20.27
N ASN A 124 7.57 9.33 20.66
CA ASN A 124 8.04 9.20 22.04
C ASN A 124 6.96 8.71 23.03
N SER A 125 6.09 7.81 22.56
CA SER A 125 5.09 7.12 23.40
C SER A 125 5.40 5.63 23.42
N LYS A 126 5.32 4.99 24.60
CA LYS A 126 5.64 3.56 24.74
C LYS A 126 4.73 2.68 23.89
N TYR A 127 3.45 3.03 23.78
CA TYR A 127 2.47 2.29 23.00
C TYR A 127 2.78 2.34 21.50
N ALA A 128 3.04 3.53 20.95
CA ALA A 128 3.40 3.66 19.54
C ALA A 128 4.73 2.97 19.20
N LEU A 129 5.71 2.99 20.11
CA LEU A 129 6.97 2.27 19.91
C LEU A 129 6.74 0.75 19.85
N ILE A 130 5.93 0.19 20.75
CA ILE A 130 5.57 -1.24 20.74
C ILE A 130 4.81 -1.59 19.45
N GLY A 131 3.84 -0.77 19.04
CA GLY A 131 3.10 -0.95 17.80
C GLY A 131 4.02 -0.95 16.57
N ALA A 132 4.95 0.00 16.49
CA ALA A 132 5.92 0.06 15.40
C ALA A 132 6.87 -1.14 15.38
N LEU A 133 7.37 -1.60 16.53
CA LEU A 133 8.22 -2.80 16.59
C LEU A 133 7.45 -4.07 16.16
N ARG A 134 6.16 -4.18 16.50
CA ARG A 134 5.30 -5.28 16.02
C ARG A 134 5.10 -5.21 14.51
N ALA A 135 4.84 -4.01 13.97
CA ALA A 135 4.73 -3.78 12.53
C ALA A 135 5.99 -4.26 11.80
N VAL A 136 7.15 -3.82 12.27
CA VAL A 136 8.45 -4.12 11.66
C VAL A 136 8.75 -5.62 11.72
N ALA A 137 8.48 -6.26 12.86
CA ALA A 137 8.64 -7.72 12.98
C ALA A 137 7.75 -8.48 11.99
N GLN A 138 6.51 -8.03 11.81
CA GLN A 138 5.58 -8.59 10.84
C GLN A 138 6.07 -8.38 9.41
N THR A 139 6.36 -7.15 8.99
CA THR A 139 6.76 -6.86 7.61
C THR A 139 8.01 -7.63 7.21
N ILE A 140 9.05 -7.67 8.06
CA ILE A 140 10.29 -8.41 7.77
C ILE A 140 10.01 -9.92 7.62
N SER A 141 9.14 -10.49 8.46
CA SER A 141 8.82 -11.92 8.39
C SER A 141 8.14 -12.31 7.07
N TYR A 142 7.22 -11.48 6.58
CA TYR A 142 6.49 -11.74 5.34
C TYR A 142 7.28 -11.34 4.10
N GLU A 143 8.19 -10.37 4.19
CA GLU A 143 9.06 -9.96 3.08
C GLU A 143 9.94 -11.11 2.59
N VAL A 144 10.48 -11.93 3.50
CA VAL A 144 11.26 -13.12 3.14
C VAL A 144 10.42 -14.10 2.32
N THR A 145 9.19 -14.37 2.75
CA THR A 145 8.29 -15.27 2.02
C THR A 145 7.87 -14.69 0.67
N LEU A 146 7.60 -13.37 0.63
CA LEU A 146 7.22 -12.65 -0.58
C LEU A 146 8.34 -12.73 -1.63
N ALA A 147 9.60 -12.52 -1.24
CA ALA A 147 10.74 -12.60 -2.13
C ALA A 147 10.89 -13.99 -2.75
N ILE A 148 10.72 -15.06 -1.97
CA ILE A 148 10.83 -16.45 -2.45
C ILE A 148 9.66 -16.80 -3.38
N ILE A 149 8.43 -16.37 -3.05
CA ILE A 149 7.26 -16.62 -3.89
C ILE A 149 7.39 -15.87 -5.22
N ILE A 150 7.78 -14.59 -5.19
CA ILE A 150 8.04 -13.80 -6.39
C ILE A 150 9.14 -14.46 -7.24
N LEU A 151 10.23 -14.92 -6.62
CA LEU A 151 11.29 -15.62 -7.34
C LEU A 151 10.76 -16.86 -8.06
N SER A 152 9.92 -17.67 -7.41
CA SER A 152 9.35 -18.88 -8.01
C SER A 152 8.44 -18.58 -9.22
N ILE A 153 7.68 -17.49 -9.18
CA ILE A 153 6.86 -16.99 -10.29
C ILE A 153 7.77 -16.50 -11.44
N LEU A 154 8.86 -15.81 -11.10
CA LEU A 154 9.78 -15.27 -12.09
C LEU A 154 10.55 -16.34 -12.85
N LEU A 155 10.72 -17.54 -12.29
CA LEU A 155 11.27 -18.69 -13.02
C LEU A 155 10.40 -19.07 -14.23
N MET A 156 9.07 -18.93 -14.13
CA MET A 156 8.15 -19.12 -15.26
C MET A 156 8.22 -17.94 -16.26
N ASN A 157 8.50 -16.73 -15.77
CA ASN A 157 8.60 -15.54 -16.60
C ASN A 157 9.94 -15.42 -17.37
N GLY A 158 11.02 -15.99 -16.83
CA GLY A 158 12.37 -15.94 -17.40
C GLY A 158 13.10 -14.59 -17.27
N SER A 159 12.46 -13.56 -16.71
CA SER A 159 13.00 -12.20 -16.56
C SER A 159 12.36 -11.45 -15.37
N PHE A 160 13.03 -10.41 -14.88
CA PHE A 160 12.56 -9.55 -13.78
C PHE A 160 11.69 -8.35 -14.23
N THR A 161 11.48 -8.23 -15.53
CA THR A 161 10.63 -7.21 -16.14
C THR A 161 9.15 -7.54 -15.94
N LEU A 162 8.36 -6.55 -15.53
CA LEU A 162 6.91 -6.69 -15.38
C LEU A 162 6.19 -6.70 -16.75
N THR A 163 6.78 -6.06 -17.77
CA THR A 163 6.23 -6.05 -19.13
C THR A 163 6.26 -7.43 -19.78
N THR A 164 7.30 -8.23 -19.54
CA THR A 164 7.35 -9.63 -20.01
C THR A 164 6.35 -10.51 -19.29
N LEU A 165 5.96 -10.16 -18.05
CA LEU A 165 4.93 -10.89 -17.31
C LEU A 165 3.55 -10.83 -18.00
N ILE A 166 3.29 -9.76 -18.77
CA ILE A 166 2.09 -9.69 -19.63
C ILE A 166 2.20 -10.70 -20.77
N THR A 167 3.36 -10.72 -21.45
CA THR A 167 3.58 -11.63 -22.59
C THR A 167 3.56 -13.10 -22.19
N THR A 168 4.01 -13.43 -20.97
CA THR A 168 4.00 -14.82 -20.48
C THR A 168 2.61 -15.30 -20.08
N GLN A 169 1.68 -14.39 -19.85
CA GLN A 169 0.28 -14.70 -19.52
C GLN A 169 -0.67 -14.66 -20.73
N GLU A 170 -0.16 -14.51 -21.96
CA GLU A 170 -1.00 -14.40 -23.17
C GLU A 170 -1.87 -15.65 -23.41
N TYR A 171 -1.31 -16.84 -23.23
CA TYR A 171 -2.01 -18.10 -23.49
C TYR A 171 -2.82 -18.60 -22.30
N MET A 172 -2.31 -18.42 -21.09
CA MET A 172 -2.92 -18.90 -19.85
C MET A 172 -2.56 -17.98 -18.70
N TRP A 173 -3.52 -17.69 -17.82
CA TRP A 173 -3.25 -16.95 -16.60
C TRP A 173 -2.32 -17.74 -15.68
N LEU A 174 -1.29 -17.07 -15.15
CA LEU A 174 -0.28 -17.71 -14.30
C LEU A 174 -0.87 -18.31 -13.01
N ILE A 175 -2.03 -17.82 -12.56
CA ILE A 175 -2.74 -18.37 -11.40
C ILE A 175 -3.08 -19.85 -11.58
N ILE A 176 -3.36 -20.31 -12.80
CA ILE A 176 -3.75 -21.70 -13.07
C ILE A 176 -2.59 -22.68 -12.76
N PRO A 177 -1.39 -22.53 -13.33
CA PRO A 177 -0.26 -23.40 -13.01
C PRO A 177 0.32 -23.17 -11.61
N SER A 178 0.26 -21.94 -11.08
CA SER A 178 0.90 -21.58 -9.80
C SER A 178 -0.11 -21.27 -8.68
N TRP A 179 -1.27 -21.93 -8.65
CA TRP A 179 -2.33 -21.61 -7.68
C TRP A 179 -1.91 -21.64 -6.20
N PRO A 180 -1.04 -22.57 -5.71
CA PRO A 180 -0.64 -22.56 -4.31
C PRO A 180 0.24 -21.34 -4.00
N LEU A 181 1.11 -20.98 -4.94
CA LEU A 181 1.96 -19.80 -4.85
C LEU A 181 1.11 -18.52 -4.85
N ALA A 182 0.08 -18.46 -5.70
CA ALA A 182 -0.84 -17.33 -5.74
C ALA A 182 -1.60 -17.16 -4.41
N MET A 183 -2.06 -18.26 -3.79
CA MET A 183 -2.73 -18.21 -2.49
C MET A 183 -1.79 -17.74 -1.37
N MET A 184 -0.57 -18.28 -1.32
CA MET A 184 0.43 -17.83 -0.34
C MET A 184 0.83 -16.37 -0.56
N TRP A 185 0.98 -15.95 -1.82
CA TRP A 185 1.28 -14.57 -2.18
C TRP A 185 0.17 -13.61 -1.75
N PHE A 186 -1.09 -14.00 -1.90
CA PHE A 186 -2.22 -13.20 -1.44
C PHE A 186 -2.19 -13.01 0.08
N ILE A 187 -1.92 -14.09 0.85
CA ILE A 187 -1.80 -13.99 2.31
C ILE A 187 -0.60 -13.12 2.71
N SER A 188 0.56 -13.28 2.06
CA SER A 188 1.76 -12.50 2.38
C SER A 188 1.58 -11.01 2.09
N THR A 189 0.93 -10.65 0.97
CA THR A 189 0.66 -9.24 0.64
C THR A 189 -0.36 -8.60 1.58
N LEU A 190 -1.34 -9.38 2.05
CA LEU A 190 -2.31 -8.93 3.03
C LEU A 190 -1.64 -8.67 4.39
N ALA A 191 -0.67 -9.51 4.77
CA ALA A 191 0.14 -9.30 5.96
C ALA A 191 1.16 -8.14 5.82
N GLU A 192 1.78 -7.97 4.65
CA GLU A 192 2.72 -6.86 4.40
C GLU A 192 2.04 -5.49 4.47
N THR A 193 0.77 -5.42 4.04
CA THR A 193 -0.03 -4.18 4.08
C THR A 193 -0.74 -3.93 5.43
N ASN A 194 -0.44 -4.73 6.46
CA ASN A 194 -1.05 -4.68 7.79
C ASN A 194 -2.59 -4.70 7.76
N ARG A 195 -3.20 -5.42 6.80
CA ARG A 195 -4.66 -5.52 6.70
C ARG A 195 -5.19 -6.70 7.51
N ALA A 196 -6.42 -6.57 8.02
CA ALA A 196 -7.07 -7.63 8.80
C ALA A 196 -7.16 -8.95 8.00
N PRO A 197 -6.74 -10.10 8.57
CA PRO A 197 -6.58 -10.37 10.00
C PRO A 197 -5.20 -10.05 10.61
N PHE A 198 -4.25 -9.56 9.83
CA PHE A 198 -2.87 -9.27 10.28
C PHE A 198 -2.68 -7.81 10.72
N ASP A 199 -3.73 -7.19 11.25
CA ASP A 199 -3.68 -5.81 11.71
C ASP A 199 -3.20 -5.74 13.18
N LEU A 200 -1.96 -6.14 13.41
CA LEU A 200 -1.33 -6.11 14.74
C LEU A 200 -0.93 -4.69 15.17
N THR A 201 -0.93 -3.76 14.21
CA THR A 201 -0.41 -2.39 14.34
C THR A 201 -1.49 -1.40 14.70
N GLU A 202 -2.69 -1.55 14.15
CA GLU A 202 -3.86 -0.72 14.46
C GLU A 202 -4.80 -1.43 15.44
N GLY A 203 -4.46 -2.63 15.93
CA GLY A 203 -5.26 -3.41 16.87
C GLY A 203 -5.77 -2.57 18.05
N GLU A 204 -7.04 -2.19 17.97
CA GLU A 204 -7.75 -1.33 18.92
C GLU A 204 -8.14 -2.04 20.23
N SER A 205 -7.61 -3.26 20.48
CA SER A 205 -7.98 -4.16 21.58
C SER A 205 -6.84 -4.46 22.54
#